data_AF-A0A9P9MFS7-F1
#
_entry.id   AF-A0A9P9MFS7-F1
#
_cell.length_a   1.000
_cell.length_b   1.000
_cell.length_c   1.000
_cell.angle_alpha   90.00
_cell.angle_beta   90.00
_cell.angle_gamma   90.00
#
_symmetry.space_group_name_H-M   'P 1'
#
loop_
_entity.id
_entity.type
_entity.pdbx_description
1 polymer ?
#
loop_
_entity_poly.entity_id
_entity_poly.type
_entity_poly.pdbx_seq_one_letter_code
_entity_poly.pdbx_strand_id
1 'polypeptide(L)'
;MALNFDPAVANIMWEQAIFINPEPNATFFTLDQLNVHNVLEHDASLSRSDAHFGNNHVFNQSVFDATKAFWTKETLDANQLAMVKVFRQVTSKSTNPEYKFTANVENSLSASWLLPS
;
A
#
# COMPACT_ATOMS: atom_id res chain seq x y z
N MET A 1 9.28 -18.08 10.99
CA MET A 1 8.83 -16.79 10.45
C MET A 1 8.99 -15.72 11.51
N ALA A 2 9.52 -14.54 11.17
CA ALA A 2 9.85 -13.49 12.15
C ALA A 2 8.65 -12.62 12.61
N LEU A 3 7.58 -12.55 11.80
CA LEU A 3 6.44 -11.64 12.02
C LEU A 3 5.09 -12.34 12.21
N ASN A 4 5.06 -13.68 12.27
CA ASN A 4 3.84 -14.47 12.50
C ASN A 4 2.67 -14.18 11.53
N PHE A 5 2.95 -14.01 10.24
CA PHE A 5 1.89 -13.87 9.23
C PHE A 5 1.13 -15.18 9.03
N ASP A 6 -0.19 -15.06 8.84
CA ASP A 6 -1.03 -16.15 8.37
C ASP A 6 -0.54 -16.60 6.97
N PRO A 7 -0.32 -17.90 6.73
CA PRO A 7 0.10 -18.41 5.43
C PRO A 7 -0.81 -18.00 4.26
N ALA A 8 -2.12 -17.84 4.48
CA ALA A 8 -3.04 -17.39 3.45
C ALA A 8 -2.76 -15.95 3.01
N VAL A 9 -2.45 -15.07 3.96
CA VAL A 9 -2.06 -13.68 3.65
C VAL A 9 -0.71 -13.67 2.91
N ALA A 10 0.25 -14.48 3.36
CA ALA A 10 1.55 -14.57 2.71
C ALA A 10 1.44 -15.06 1.25
N ASN A 11 0.56 -16.04 0.98
CA ASN A 11 0.32 -16.55 -0.36
C ASN A 11 -0.33 -15.50 -1.27
N ILE A 12 -1.31 -14.73 -0.78
CA ILE A 12 -1.91 -13.64 -1.56
C ILE A 12 -0.86 -12.59 -1.94
N MET A 13 -0.01 -12.19 -0.98
CA MET A 13 1.06 -11.22 -1.24
C MET A 13 2.08 -11.76 -2.25
N TRP A 14 2.41 -13.06 -2.17
CA TRP A 14 3.27 -13.74 -3.14
C TRP A 14 2.66 -13.74 -4.55
N GLU A 15 1.40 -14.16 -4.68
CA GLU A 15 0.69 -14.23 -5.96
C GLU A 15 0.60 -12.86 -6.63
N GLN A 16 0.46 -11.77 -5.87
CA GLN A 16 0.47 -10.43 -6.44
C GLN A 16 1.86 -9.97 -6.89
N ALA A 17 2.92 -10.35 -6.16
CA ALA A 17 4.28 -9.89 -6.43
C ALA A 17 4.98 -10.69 -7.54
N ILE A 18 4.71 -11.99 -7.67
CA ILE A 18 5.45 -12.87 -8.59
C ILE A 18 5.28 -12.48 -10.05
N PHE A 19 4.14 -11.90 -10.44
CA PHE A 19 3.88 -11.42 -11.80
C PHE A 19 4.70 -10.17 -12.18
N ILE A 20 5.33 -9.51 -11.22
CA ILE A 20 6.17 -8.34 -11.50
C ILE A 20 7.52 -8.76 -12.10
N ASN A 21 7.98 -9.97 -11.82
CA ASN A 21 9.15 -10.51 -12.49
C ASN A 21 8.78 -10.91 -13.94
N PRO A 22 9.35 -10.28 -14.98
CA PRO A 22 9.01 -10.57 -16.36
C PRO A 22 9.57 -11.92 -16.86
N GLU A 23 10.41 -12.60 -16.08
CA GLU A 23 10.95 -13.91 -16.44
C GLU A 23 9.84 -14.96 -16.54
N PRO A 24 9.77 -15.73 -17.66
CA PRO A 24 8.82 -16.81 -17.79
C PRO A 24 9.01 -17.85 -16.67
N ASN A 25 7.92 -18.22 -15.99
CA ASN A 25 7.91 -19.16 -14.86
C ASN A 25 8.79 -18.72 -13.68
N ALA A 26 8.91 -17.42 -13.43
CA ALA A 26 9.62 -16.89 -12.27
C ALA A 26 9.17 -17.57 -10.97
N THR A 27 10.15 -17.95 -10.15
CA THR A 27 9.95 -18.50 -8.80
C THR A 27 10.51 -17.57 -7.73
N PHE A 28 10.82 -16.33 -8.10
CA PHE A 28 11.32 -15.29 -7.22
C PHE A 28 10.99 -13.90 -7.79
N PHE A 29 11.08 -12.89 -6.95
CA PHE A 29 11.17 -11.49 -7.32
C PHE A 29 12.20 -10.79 -6.42
N THR A 30 12.71 -9.66 -6.87
CA THR A 30 13.60 -8.78 -6.10
C THR A 30 12.80 -7.67 -5.41
N LEU A 31 13.36 -7.06 -4.37
CA LEU A 31 12.70 -5.92 -3.72
C LEU A 31 12.56 -4.71 -4.66
N ASP A 32 13.50 -4.52 -5.59
CA ASP A 32 13.43 -3.43 -6.57
C ASP A 32 12.28 -3.61 -7.56
N GLN A 33 11.99 -4.86 -7.94
CA GLN A 33 10.84 -5.17 -8.78
C GLN A 33 9.52 -4.74 -8.12
N LEU A 34 9.41 -4.70 -6.79
CA LEU A 34 8.20 -4.21 -6.12
C LEU A 34 7.91 -2.72 -6.36
N ASN A 35 8.84 -1.95 -6.94
CA ASN A 35 8.66 -0.54 -7.26
C ASN A 35 7.89 -0.30 -8.56
N VAL A 36 7.52 -1.35 -9.30
CA VAL A 36 6.73 -1.22 -10.54
C VAL A 36 5.34 -0.68 -10.22
N HIS A 37 5.07 0.51 -10.73
CA HIS A 37 3.83 1.22 -10.43
C HIS A 37 2.59 0.52 -11.00
N ASN A 38 1.52 0.52 -10.20
CA ASN A 38 0.18 0.06 -10.55
C ASN A 38 0.06 -1.46 -10.78
N VAL A 39 0.95 -2.25 -10.14
CA VAL A 39 0.80 -3.72 -10.03
C VAL A 39 0.51 -4.09 -8.58
N LEU A 40 1.50 -3.91 -7.70
CA LEU A 40 1.36 -3.98 -6.24
C LEU A 40 1.58 -2.61 -5.60
N GLU A 41 2.63 -1.89 -6.04
CA GLU A 41 2.81 -0.48 -5.68
C GLU A 41 1.67 0.37 -6.25
N HIS A 42 1.20 1.32 -5.46
CA HIS A 42 0.01 2.12 -5.73
C HIS A 42 0.13 3.53 -5.13
N ASP A 43 -0.63 4.46 -5.71
CA ASP A 43 -0.77 5.82 -5.18
C ASP A 43 -1.45 5.81 -3.79
N ALA A 44 -1.41 6.95 -3.10
CA ALA A 44 -1.97 7.10 -1.75
C ALA A 44 -1.30 6.23 -0.67
N SER A 45 -0.02 5.93 -0.88
CA SER A 45 0.82 5.32 0.15
C SER A 45 0.87 6.15 1.45
N LEU A 46 1.03 5.45 2.58
CA LEU A 46 1.09 6.07 3.91
C LEU A 46 2.42 6.79 4.21
N SER A 47 3.48 6.50 3.46
CA SER A 47 4.83 7.03 3.73
C SER A 47 5.71 7.21 2.49
N ARG A 48 5.17 6.96 1.29
CA ARG A 48 5.87 7.11 0.01
C ARG A 48 5.09 8.12 -0.84
N SER A 49 5.77 8.85 -1.71
CA SER A 49 5.10 9.71 -2.69
C SER A 49 4.41 8.85 -3.76
N ASP A 50 3.38 9.39 -4.39
CA ASP A 50 2.82 8.80 -5.61
C ASP A 50 3.87 8.76 -6.73
N ALA A 51 3.78 7.77 -7.61
CA ALA A 51 4.75 7.56 -8.69
C ALA A 51 4.84 8.76 -9.64
N HIS A 52 3.74 9.48 -9.83
CA HIS A 52 3.68 10.72 -10.61
C HIS A 52 4.73 11.77 -10.18
N PHE A 53 5.08 11.81 -8.88
CA PHE A 53 6.06 12.76 -8.35
C PHE A 53 7.51 12.24 -8.38
N GLY A 54 7.75 11.08 -9.00
CA GLY A 54 9.07 10.58 -9.38
C GLY A 54 9.72 9.55 -8.46
N ASN A 55 9.32 9.41 -7.20
CA ASN A 55 9.85 8.36 -6.31
C ASN A 55 8.77 7.74 -5.42
N ASN A 56 8.43 6.48 -5.72
CA ASN A 56 7.35 5.72 -5.11
C ASN A 56 7.78 4.69 -4.05
N HIS A 57 9.08 4.59 -3.74
CA HIS A 57 9.59 3.50 -2.91
C HIS A 57 10.46 3.97 -1.74
N VAL A 58 11.12 5.12 -1.89
CA VAL A 58 11.88 5.76 -0.81
C VAL A 58 10.92 6.39 0.20
N PHE A 59 11.22 6.20 1.48
CA PHE A 59 10.48 6.83 2.56
C PHE A 59 10.46 8.36 2.40
N ASN A 60 9.27 8.94 2.46
CA ASN A 60 9.03 10.38 2.42
C ASN A 60 8.52 10.85 3.78
N GLN A 61 9.36 11.60 4.49
CA GLN A 61 9.05 12.10 5.83
C GLN A 61 7.80 12.97 5.84
N SER A 62 7.61 13.87 4.86
CA SER A 62 6.45 14.76 4.83
C SER A 62 5.13 14.01 4.61
N VAL A 63 5.14 12.97 3.76
CA VAL A 63 3.98 12.09 3.58
C VAL A 63 3.68 11.33 4.86
N PHE A 64 4.72 10.82 5.53
CA PHE A 64 4.56 10.10 6.79
C PHE A 64 4.09 10.99 7.94
N ASP A 65 4.56 12.25 8.01
CA ASP A 65 4.10 13.22 9.01
C ASP A 65 2.62 13.55 8.83
N ALA A 66 2.17 13.74 7.59
CA ALA A 66 0.76 13.95 7.26
C ALA A 66 -0.11 12.73 7.66
N THR A 67 0.39 11.51 7.45
CA THR A 67 -0.24 10.27 7.92
C THR A 67 -0.31 10.23 9.45
N LYS A 68 0.81 10.47 10.12
CA LYS A 68 0.95 10.38 11.57
C LYS A 68 0.12 11.43 12.32
N ALA A 69 -0.24 12.54 11.68
CA ALA A 69 -1.15 13.54 12.26
C ALA A 69 -2.52 12.95 12.68
N PHE A 70 -2.94 11.81 12.10
CA PHE A 70 -4.18 11.10 12.47
C PHE A 70 -3.99 10.09 13.61
N TRP A 71 -2.74 9.80 13.99
CA TRP A 71 -2.37 8.83 15.01
C TRP A 71 -2.23 9.51 16.39
N THR A 72 -3.36 9.95 16.92
CA THR A 72 -3.49 10.69 18.17
C THR A 72 -3.50 9.83 19.44
N LYS A 73 -3.43 8.50 19.30
CA LYS A 73 -3.47 7.54 20.40
C LYS A 73 -2.14 6.81 20.48
N GLU A 74 -1.80 6.31 21.67
CA GLU A 74 -0.62 5.47 21.87
C GLU A 74 -0.70 4.18 21.05
N THR A 75 -1.90 3.58 20.98
CA THR A 75 -2.19 2.40 20.16
C THR A 75 -3.14 2.79 19.04
N LEU A 76 -2.78 2.45 17.80
CA LEU A 76 -3.63 2.68 16.63
C LEU A 76 -4.84 1.76 16.67
N ASP A 77 -6.02 2.34 16.47
CA ASP A 77 -7.24 1.58 16.24
C ASP A 77 -7.65 1.56 14.76
N ALA A 78 -8.63 0.72 14.45
CA ALA A 78 -9.16 0.55 13.09
C ALA A 78 -9.70 1.87 12.50
N ASN A 79 -10.25 2.76 13.33
CA ASN A 79 -10.79 4.03 12.87
C ASN A 79 -9.66 4.95 12.42
N GLN A 80 -8.56 5.04 13.17
CA GLN A 80 -7.40 5.85 12.78
C GLN A 80 -6.75 5.33 11.50
N LEU A 81 -6.68 4.01 11.32
CA LEU A 81 -6.18 3.38 10.09
C LEU A 81 -7.10 3.65 8.89
N ALA A 82 -8.42 3.51 9.06
CA ALA A 82 -9.40 3.80 8.01
C ALA A 82 -9.40 5.27 7.62
N MET A 83 -9.39 6.18 8.61
CA MET A 83 -9.35 7.62 8.37
C MET A 83 -8.11 8.03 7.60
N VAL A 84 -6.92 7.54 7.98
CA VAL A 84 -5.69 7.92 7.28
C VAL A 84 -5.63 7.35 5.86
N LYS A 85 -6.16 6.13 5.63
CA LYS A 85 -6.31 5.59 4.28
C LYS A 85 -7.14 6.53 3.39
N VAL A 86 -8.32 6.92 3.85
CA VAL A 86 -9.22 7.82 3.11
C VAL A 86 -8.56 9.19 2.90
N PHE A 87 -7.93 9.75 3.93
CA PHE A 87 -7.21 11.02 3.82
C PHE A 87 -6.12 10.97 2.74
N ARG A 88 -5.31 9.90 2.71
CA ARG A 88 -4.26 9.73 1.71
C ARG A 88 -4.83 9.55 0.31
N GLN A 89 -5.94 8.80 0.15
CA GLN A 89 -6.64 8.66 -1.13
C GLN A 89 -7.18 10.01 -1.64
N VAL A 90 -7.85 10.77 -0.79
CA VAL A 90 -8.38 12.11 -1.15
C VAL A 90 -7.26 13.07 -1.50
N THR A 91 -6.19 13.12 -0.71
CA THR A 91 -5.03 13.99 -0.96
C THR A 91 -4.36 13.66 -2.29
N SER A 92 -4.16 12.37 -2.56
CA SER A 92 -3.53 11.91 -3.80
C SER A 92 -4.42 12.26 -5.00
N LYS A 93 -5.72 11.94 -4.92
CA LYS A 93 -6.69 12.28 -5.97
C LYS A 93 -6.82 13.78 -6.24
N SER A 94 -6.60 14.64 -5.25
CA SER A 94 -6.68 16.10 -5.44
C SER A 94 -5.40 16.75 -5.96
N THR A 95 -4.25 16.07 -5.85
CA THR A 95 -2.93 16.64 -6.17
C THR A 95 -2.20 15.91 -7.30
N ASN A 96 -2.54 14.64 -7.56
CA ASN A 96 -1.97 13.82 -8.61
C ASN A 96 -2.98 13.70 -9.77
N PRO A 97 -2.72 14.34 -10.93
CA PRO A 97 -3.61 14.26 -12.10
C PRO A 97 -3.64 12.87 -12.73
N GLU A 98 -2.68 11.99 -12.41
CA GLU A 98 -2.55 10.63 -12.91
C GLU A 98 -2.95 9.58 -11.84
N TYR A 99 -3.66 10.00 -10.79
CA TYR A 99 -4.04 9.16 -9.65
C TYR A 99 -4.60 7.79 -10.09
N LYS A 100 -3.97 6.73 -9.58
CA LYS A 100 -4.35 5.33 -9.80
C LYS A 100 -4.41 4.56 -8.49
N PHE A 101 -5.61 4.16 -8.14
CA PHE A 101 -5.89 3.21 -7.05
C PHE A 101 -6.93 2.21 -7.56
N THR A 102 -6.47 1.04 -7.99
CA THR A 102 -7.31 0.07 -8.70
C THR A 102 -8.19 -0.73 -7.75
N ALA A 103 -9.27 -1.31 -8.28
CA ALA A 103 -10.13 -2.22 -7.51
C ALA A 103 -9.36 -3.44 -6.96
N ASN A 104 -8.34 -3.92 -7.68
CA ASN A 104 -7.50 -5.03 -7.22
C ASN A 104 -6.71 -4.65 -5.96
N VAL A 105 -6.09 -3.47 -5.97
CA VAL A 105 -5.39 -2.90 -4.81
C VAL A 105 -6.39 -2.67 -3.68
N GLU A 106 -7.52 -2.00 -3.96
CA GLU A 106 -8.58 -1.73 -2.98
C GLU A 106 -9.10 -3.00 -2.31
N ASN A 107 -9.34 -4.08 -3.07
CA ASN A 107 -9.83 -5.35 -2.54
C ASN A 107 -8.78 -6.08 -1.70
N SER A 108 -7.52 -6.07 -2.10
CA SER A 108 -6.42 -6.69 -1.35
C SER A 108 -6.09 -5.94 -0.05
N LEU A 109 -6.36 -4.64 -0.01
CA LEU A 109 -6.22 -3.76 1.14
C LEU A 109 -7.58 -3.46 1.79
N SER A 110 -8.63 -4.17 1.37
CA SER A 110 -9.94 -4.05 1.98
C SER A 110 -9.86 -4.78 3.31
N ALA A 111 -10.09 -4.03 4.37
CA ALA A 111 -10.16 -4.59 5.69
C ALA A 111 -11.57 -5.16 5.91
N SER A 112 -11.98 -6.10 5.06
CA SER A 112 -13.27 -6.80 5.20
C SER A 112 -13.41 -7.53 6.54
N TRP A 113 -12.31 -7.67 7.29
CA TRP A 113 -12.25 -8.15 8.67
C TRP A 113 -12.33 -7.05 9.76
N LEU A 114 -12.38 -5.75 9.39
CA LEU A 114 -12.49 -4.60 10.31
C LEU A 114 -13.94 -4.08 10.47
N LEU A 115 -14.90 -4.65 9.75
CA LEU A 115 -16.31 -4.41 10.01
C LEU A 115 -16.85 -5.56 10.87
N PRO A 116 -17.37 -5.30 12.09
CA PRO A 116 -18.06 -6.34 12.83
C PRO A 116 -19.29 -6.78 12.03
N SER A 117 -19.54 -8.10 12.05
CA SER A 117 -20.77 -8.71 11.57
C SER A 117 -22.01 -8.10 12.21
#